data_AF-A0A7S3J811-F1
#
_entry.id   AF-A0A7S3J811-F1
#
_cell.length_a   1.000
_cell.length_b   1.000
_cell.length_c   1.000
_cell.angle_alpha   90.00
_cell.angle_beta   90.00
_cell.angle_gamma   90.00
#
_symmetry.space_group_name_H-M   'P 1'
#
loop_
_entity.id
_entity.type
_entity.pdbx_description
1 polymer ?
#
loop_
_entity_poly.entity_id
_entity_poly.type
_entity_poly.pdbx_seq_one_letter_code
_entity_poly.pdbx_strand_id
1 'polypeptide(L)'
;YGNQYLITGGNDRVIRAWKLDVDKEKDIVTGVGSPKKFVSHTTPIQHLDITFDHELVASIGSEEEKRCLIHDFATGTLVNELTFSEQENSEHMSFRGCIFSLHRKYLYTLVSEEDKNSYVTQWDAKSGEFHNLTTVKVHQGLCKQFC
;
A
#
# COMPACT_ATOMS: atom_id res chain seq x y z
N TYR A 1 -11.90 8.19 18.00
CA TYR A 1 -11.33 7.88 16.67
C TYR A 1 -12.05 8.72 15.65
N GLY A 2 -11.31 9.43 14.79
CA GLY A 2 -11.90 10.32 13.80
C GLY A 2 -11.94 9.65 12.45
N ASN A 3 -13.03 8.94 12.15
CA ASN A 3 -13.33 8.41 10.80
C ASN A 3 -13.67 9.57 9.84
N GLN A 4 -12.75 10.52 9.70
CA GLN A 4 -12.97 11.78 8.98
C GLN A 4 -12.28 11.80 7.63
N TYR A 5 -11.56 10.75 7.26
CA TYR A 5 -10.88 10.67 5.98
C TYR A 5 -11.24 9.38 5.26
N LEU A 6 -11.60 9.52 3.99
CA LEU A 6 -11.66 8.44 3.02
C LEU A 6 -10.50 8.63 2.05
N ILE A 7 -9.77 7.57 1.76
CA ILE A 7 -8.67 7.60 0.78
C ILE A 7 -8.99 6.65 -0.34
N THR A 8 -8.78 7.12 -1.56
CA THR A 8 -9.05 6.36 -2.78
C THR A 8 -7.88 6.48 -3.73
N GLY A 9 -7.46 5.36 -4.30
CA GLY A 9 -6.56 5.30 -5.45
C GLY A 9 -7.37 5.17 -6.73
N GLY A 10 -6.90 5.77 -7.82
CA GLY A 10 -7.61 5.77 -9.09
C GLY A 10 -6.79 5.19 -10.25
N ASN A 11 -7.51 4.84 -11.32
CA ASN A 11 -6.90 4.50 -12.62
C ASN A 11 -6.13 5.68 -13.24
N ASP A 12 -6.43 6.89 -12.80
CA ASP A 12 -5.72 8.11 -13.20
C ASP A 12 -4.43 8.34 -12.41
N ARG A 13 -4.03 7.36 -11.59
CA ARG A 13 -2.73 7.29 -10.89
C ARG A 13 -2.59 8.28 -9.72
N VAL A 14 -3.72 8.83 -9.31
CA VAL A 14 -3.81 9.86 -8.26
C VAL A 14 -4.46 9.27 -7.02
N ILE A 15 -3.79 9.44 -5.88
CA ILE A 15 -4.40 9.20 -4.57
C ILE A 15 -5.23 10.43 -4.22
N ARG A 16 -6.44 10.22 -3.71
CA ARG A 16 -7.33 11.28 -3.23
C ARG A 16 -7.66 11.03 -1.77
N ALA A 17 -7.58 12.08 -0.96
CA ALA A 17 -8.01 12.07 0.43
C ALA A 17 -9.19 13.03 0.60
N TRP A 18 -10.35 12.48 0.95
CA TRP A 18 -11.61 13.18 1.12
C TRP A 18 -11.87 13.39 2.61
N LYS A 19 -12.12 14.63 3.01
CA LYS A 19 -12.60 14.90 4.37
C LYS A 19 -14.10 14.61 4.44
N LEU A 20 -14.50 13.75 5.36
CA LEU A 20 -15.88 13.38 5.61
C LEU A 20 -16.43 14.22 6.77
N ASP A 21 -17.60 14.83 6.54
CA ASP A 21 -18.40 15.41 7.60
C ASP A 21 -19.31 14.29 8.14
N VAL A 22 -19.11 13.91 9.39
CA VAL A 22 -19.82 12.79 10.04
C VAL A 22 -20.63 13.32 11.21
N ASP A 23 -21.94 13.09 11.17
CA ASP A 23 -22.81 13.24 12.34
C ASP A 23 -22.51 12.08 13.29
N LYS A 24 -21.75 12.36 14.35
CA LYS A 24 -21.29 11.35 15.31
C LYS A 24 -22.42 10.74 16.14
N GLU A 25 -23.55 11.44 16.30
CA GLU A 25 -24.67 10.90 17.09
C GLU A 25 -25.43 9.85 16.30
N LYS A 26 -25.51 10.02 14.98
CA LYS A 26 -26.25 9.14 14.07
C LYS A 26 -25.36 8.15 13.32
N ASP A 27 -24.04 8.33 13.40
CA ASP A 27 -23.05 7.57 12.65
C ASP A 27 -23.29 7.59 11.12
N ILE A 28 -23.63 8.78 10.60
CA ILE A 28 -23.89 9.00 9.17
C ILE A 28 -22.95 10.05 8.58
N VAL A 29 -22.53 9.82 7.33
CA VAL A 29 -21.81 10.83 6.54
C VAL A 29 -22.83 11.82 5.99
N THR A 30 -22.65 13.10 6.32
CA THR A 30 -23.54 14.20 5.90
C THR A 30 -22.93 15.06 4.80
N GLY A 31 -21.61 14.97 4.59
CA GLY A 31 -20.90 15.75 3.59
C GLY A 31 -19.54 15.15 3.24
N VAL A 32 -19.04 15.52 2.06
CA VAL A 32 -17.71 15.16 1.57
C VAL A 32 -17.05 16.41 1.02
N GLY A 33 -15.93 16.82 1.63
CA GLY A 33 -15.14 17.96 1.19
C GLY A 33 -14.37 17.69 -0.11
N SER A 34 -13.79 18.74 -0.70
CA SER A 34 -12.92 18.59 -1.87
C SER A 34 -11.67 17.76 -1.52
N PRO A 35 -11.20 16.90 -2.44
CA PRO A 35 -10.11 15.99 -2.13
C PRO A 35 -8.76 16.70 -2.18
N LYS A 36 -7.89 16.38 -1.23
CA LYS A 36 -6.44 16.52 -1.45
C LYS A 36 -6.02 15.48 -2.50
N LYS A 37 -5.12 15.84 -3.40
CA LYS A 37 -4.64 14.98 -4.49
C LYS A 37 -3.13 14.78 -4.38
N PHE A 38 -2.70 13.54 -4.50
CA PHE A 38 -1.29 13.17 -4.54
C PHE A 38 -1.02 12.43 -5.85
N VAL A 39 -0.12 12.97 -6.68
CA VAL A 39 0.37 12.24 -7.86
C VAL A 39 1.40 11.26 -7.36
N SER A 40 1.05 9.98 -7.37
CA SER A 40 1.82 8.94 -6.70
C SER A 40 2.53 8.03 -7.69
N HIS A 41 1.78 7.48 -8.65
CA HIS A 41 2.25 6.39 -9.50
C HIS A 41 2.29 6.81 -10.98
N THR A 42 3.07 6.09 -11.78
CA THR A 42 3.03 6.23 -13.24
C THR A 42 1.98 5.30 -13.87
N THR A 43 1.43 4.38 -13.06
CA THR A 43 0.43 3.38 -13.44
C THR A 43 -0.81 3.44 -12.53
N PRO A 44 -1.96 2.84 -12.93
CA PRO A 44 -3.16 2.76 -12.09
C PRO A 44 -2.88 2.26 -10.68
N ILE A 45 -3.52 2.87 -9.68
CA ILE A 45 -3.36 2.45 -8.28
C ILE A 45 -4.25 1.24 -8.04
N GLN A 46 -3.65 0.12 -7.64
CA GLN A 46 -4.35 -1.16 -7.41
C GLN A 46 -4.62 -1.41 -5.93
N HIS A 47 -3.75 -0.92 -5.04
CA HIS A 47 -3.90 -1.10 -3.61
C HIS A 47 -3.40 0.13 -2.86
N LEU A 48 -4.02 0.41 -1.71
CA LEU A 48 -3.57 1.45 -0.80
C LEU A 48 -3.94 1.12 0.64
N ASP A 49 -3.22 1.70 1.58
CA ASP A 49 -3.56 1.69 3.00
C ASP A 49 -3.03 2.95 3.70
N ILE A 50 -3.61 3.32 4.84
CA ILE A 50 -3.20 4.47 5.64
C ILE A 50 -2.93 4.05 7.08
N THR A 51 -1.90 4.62 7.69
CA THR A 51 -1.63 4.42 9.11
C THR A 51 -2.76 4.98 9.98
N PHE A 52 -2.97 4.35 11.12
CA PHE A 52 -4.05 4.71 12.04
C PHE A 52 -3.99 6.14 12.59
N ASP A 53 -2.78 6.71 12.68
CA ASP A 53 -2.50 8.09 13.07
C ASP A 53 -2.69 9.10 11.92
N HIS A 54 -3.02 8.61 10.71
CA HIS A 54 -3.11 9.36 9.47
C HIS A 54 -1.82 10.11 9.09
N GLU A 55 -0.65 9.56 9.41
CA GLU A 55 0.62 10.16 9.01
C GLU A 55 1.14 9.64 7.67
N LEU A 56 0.95 8.36 7.35
CA LEU A 56 1.53 7.74 6.16
C LEU A 56 0.48 7.02 5.32
N VAL A 57 0.61 7.14 4.01
CA VAL A 57 -0.16 6.36 3.02
C VAL A 57 0.79 5.47 2.25
N ALA A 58 0.47 4.18 2.20
CA ALA A 58 1.13 3.23 1.32
C ALA A 58 0.26 3.01 0.09
N SER A 59 0.87 2.90 -1.08
CA SER A 59 0.17 2.64 -2.33
C SER A 59 0.98 1.77 -3.27
N ILE A 60 0.28 1.01 -4.10
CA ILE A 60 0.85 0.10 -5.09
C ILE A 60 0.19 0.39 -6.43
N GLY A 61 1.03 0.53 -7.46
CA GLY A 61 0.62 0.68 -8.86
C GLY A 61 0.30 -0.65 -9.53
N SER A 62 0.15 -0.64 -10.84
CA SER A 62 0.04 -1.85 -11.65
C SER A 62 1.34 -2.65 -11.67
N GLU A 63 1.27 -3.85 -12.25
CA GLU A 63 2.33 -4.86 -12.22
C GLU A 63 3.66 -4.38 -12.83
N GLU A 64 3.59 -3.46 -13.78
CA GLU A 64 4.73 -2.88 -14.49
C GLU A 64 5.62 -2.04 -13.58
N GLU A 65 5.06 -1.45 -12.52
CA GLU A 65 5.77 -0.47 -11.70
C GLU A 65 6.62 -1.11 -10.60
N LYS A 66 6.25 -2.32 -10.15
CA LYS A 66 7.01 -3.18 -9.21
C LYS A 66 7.49 -2.48 -7.94
N ARG A 67 6.72 -1.50 -7.46
CA ARG A 67 7.05 -0.67 -6.30
C ARG A 67 5.85 -0.45 -5.40
N CYS A 68 6.13 -0.38 -4.10
CA CYS A 68 5.20 0.17 -3.11
C CYS A 68 5.74 1.54 -2.68
N LEU A 69 4.92 2.58 -2.82
CA LEU A 69 5.31 3.95 -2.50
C LEU A 69 4.68 4.37 -1.18
N ILE A 70 5.45 5.08 -0.36
CA ILE A 70 5.01 5.61 0.93
C ILE A 70 5.03 7.13 0.87
N HIS A 71 3.89 7.76 1.16
CA HIS A 71 3.73 9.20 1.17
C HIS A 71 3.40 9.71 2.58
N ASP A 72 3.88 10.90 2.90
CA ASP A 72 3.37 11.68 4.02
C ASP A 72 1.94 12.14 3.69
N PHE A 73 0.99 11.85 4.57
CA PHE A 73 -0.42 12.16 4.33
C PHE A 73 -0.73 13.66 4.40
N ALA A 74 -0.02 14.40 5.26
CA ALA A 74 -0.29 15.81 5.47
C ALA A 74 0.10 16.63 4.24
N THR A 75 1.29 16.36 3.71
CA THR A 75 1.93 17.09 2.60
C THR A 75 1.75 16.42 1.24
N GLY A 76 1.56 15.10 1.21
CA GLY A 76 1.55 14.32 -0.02
C GLY A 76 2.94 14.02 -0.59
N THR A 77 4.02 14.31 0.15
CA THR A 77 5.39 14.09 -0.34
C THR A 77 5.77 12.62 -0.25
N LEU A 78 6.52 12.12 -1.24
CA LEU A 78 7.11 10.79 -1.20
C LEU A 78 8.14 10.72 -0.04
N VAL A 79 7.93 9.77 0.87
CA VAL A 79 8.79 9.49 2.02
C VAL A 79 9.70 8.30 1.73
N ASN A 80 9.16 7.26 1.09
CA ASN A 80 9.91 6.05 0.81
C ASN A 80 9.40 5.31 -0.43
N GLU A 81 10.28 4.50 -1.02
CA GLU A 81 10.00 3.62 -2.16
C GLU A 81 10.53 2.23 -1.83
N LEU A 82 9.61 1.25 -1.79
CA LEU A 82 9.94 -0.13 -1.48
C LEU A 82 10.02 -0.93 -2.77
N THR A 83 11.09 -1.71 -2.89
CA THR A 83 11.34 -2.66 -3.97
C THR A 83 11.56 -4.04 -3.38
N PHE A 84 11.27 -5.09 -4.15
CA PHE A 84 11.51 -6.47 -3.74
C PHE A 84 12.64 -7.07 -4.58
N SER A 85 13.73 -7.48 -3.92
CA SER A 85 14.95 -7.97 -4.60
C SER A 85 15.58 -9.20 -3.92
N GLU A 86 14.83 -9.86 -3.04
CA GLU A 86 15.40 -10.86 -2.10
C GLU A 86 15.42 -12.29 -2.63
N GLN A 87 14.83 -12.53 -3.79
CA GLN A 87 14.66 -13.87 -4.36
C GLN A 87 15.18 -13.91 -5.79
N GLU A 88 15.58 -15.10 -6.24
CA GLU A 88 15.81 -15.34 -7.66
C GLU A 88 14.53 -15.02 -8.45
N ASN A 89 14.69 -14.37 -9.61
CA ASN A 89 13.58 -13.89 -10.45
C ASN A 89 12.72 -12.78 -9.80
N SER A 90 13.25 -12.05 -8.82
CA SER A 90 12.59 -10.88 -8.20
C SER A 90 12.19 -9.82 -9.24
N GLU A 91 12.91 -9.73 -10.35
CA GLU A 91 12.59 -8.87 -11.49
C GLU A 91 11.24 -9.20 -12.15
N HIS A 92 10.66 -10.37 -11.91
CA HIS A 92 9.34 -10.77 -12.40
C HIS A 92 8.23 -10.64 -11.34
N MET A 93 8.56 -10.20 -10.12
CA MET A 93 7.60 -10.05 -9.05
C MET A 93 6.97 -8.66 -9.04
N SER A 94 5.67 -8.64 -8.75
CA SER A 94 4.89 -7.40 -8.65
C SER A 94 4.17 -7.35 -7.32
N PHE A 95 4.12 -6.16 -6.74
CA PHE A 95 3.36 -5.91 -5.52
C PHE A 95 1.86 -6.07 -5.81
N ARG A 96 1.16 -6.72 -4.89
CA ARG A 96 -0.29 -7.01 -4.95
C ARG A 96 -1.09 -6.41 -3.80
N GLY A 97 -0.42 -6.14 -2.68
CA GLY A 97 -1.08 -5.58 -1.51
C GLY A 97 -0.09 -4.96 -0.54
N CYS A 98 -0.56 -3.97 0.20
CA CYS A 98 0.17 -3.29 1.27
C CYS A 98 -0.80 -3.04 2.43
N ILE A 99 -0.39 -3.35 3.66
CA ILE A 99 -1.22 -3.12 4.85
C ILE A 99 -0.36 -2.74 6.06
N PHE A 100 -0.69 -1.62 6.70
CA PHE A 100 -0.07 -1.18 7.93
C PHE A 100 -0.62 -1.95 9.13
N SER A 101 0.27 -2.26 10.07
CA SER A 101 -0.13 -2.69 11.40
C SER A 101 -0.77 -1.53 12.18
N LEU A 102 -1.72 -1.84 13.06
CA LEU A 102 -2.46 -0.85 13.88
C LEU A 102 -1.56 0.08 14.71
N HIS A 103 -0.38 -0.39 15.12
CA HIS A 103 0.56 0.38 15.95
C HIS A 103 1.65 1.08 15.14
N ARG A 104 1.52 1.13 13.80
CA ARG A 104 2.55 1.65 12.87
C ARG A 104 3.93 1.02 13.07
N LYS A 105 3.98 -0.15 13.71
CA LYS A 105 5.26 -0.82 13.95
C LYS A 105 5.78 -1.43 12.66
N TYR A 106 4.85 -1.90 11.83
CA TYR A 106 5.14 -2.64 10.62
C TYR A 106 4.23 -2.23 9.47
N LEU A 107 4.78 -2.36 8.26
CA LEU A 107 4.04 -2.49 7.02
C LEU A 107 4.22 -3.94 6.52
N TYR A 108 3.16 -4.53 5.99
CA TYR A 108 3.23 -5.81 5.30
C TYR A 108 2.96 -5.60 3.82
N THR A 109 3.76 -6.20 2.96
CA THR A 109 3.53 -6.20 1.51
C THR A 109 3.40 -7.62 0.98
N LEU A 110 2.48 -7.81 0.05
CA LEU A 110 2.35 -9.03 -0.73
C LEU A 110 2.98 -8.81 -2.10
N VAL A 111 3.91 -9.67 -2.47
CA VAL A 111 4.55 -9.71 -3.78
C VAL A 111 4.30 -11.08 -4.39
N SER A 112 3.98 -11.12 -5.67
CA SER A 112 3.75 -12.38 -6.39
C SER A 112 4.26 -12.28 -7.81
N GLU A 113 4.72 -13.40 -8.33
CA GLU A 113 4.89 -13.62 -9.76
C GLU A 113 3.64 -14.33 -10.31
N GLU A 114 3.20 -13.98 -11.54
CA GLU A 114 2.05 -14.63 -12.17
C GLU A 114 2.16 -16.17 -12.12
N ASP A 115 1.11 -16.82 -11.58
CA ASP A 115 0.98 -18.28 -11.42
C ASP A 115 2.08 -19.00 -10.63
N LYS A 116 2.94 -18.26 -9.92
CA LYS A 116 4.13 -18.80 -9.25
C LYS A 116 4.14 -18.47 -7.76
N ASN A 117 5.31 -18.09 -7.25
CA ASN A 117 5.54 -17.92 -5.82
C ASN A 117 4.92 -16.61 -5.35
N SER A 118 4.43 -16.61 -4.11
CA SER A 118 4.00 -15.39 -3.42
C SER A 118 4.71 -15.27 -2.09
N TYR A 119 5.08 -14.04 -1.76
CA TYR A 119 5.84 -13.69 -0.59
C TYR A 119 5.13 -12.59 0.18
N VAL A 120 5.10 -12.74 1.49
CA VAL A 120 4.72 -11.67 2.40
C VAL A 120 6.00 -11.14 3.04
N THR A 121 6.22 -9.85 2.90
CA THR A 121 7.35 -9.14 3.49
C THR A 121 6.87 -8.25 4.60
N GLN A 122 7.54 -8.30 5.74
CA GLN A 122 7.35 -7.42 6.87
C GLN A 122 8.45 -6.37 6.90
N TRP A 123 8.05 -5.11 6.87
CA TRP A 123 8.92 -3.94 6.93
C TRP A 123 8.79 -3.29 8.31
N ASP A 124 9.89 -2.84 8.90
CA ASP A 124 9.84 -1.88 10.01
C ASP A 124 9.29 -0.55 9.50
N ALA A 125 8.38 0.08 10.25
CA ALA A 125 7.80 1.38 9.90
C ALA A 125 8.01 2.44 10.99
N LYS A 126 8.71 2.12 12.08
CA LYS A 126 8.83 3.01 13.26
C LYS A 126 9.63 4.28 13.03
N SER A 127 10.67 4.24 12.19
CA SER A 127 11.61 5.35 11.98
C SER A 127 11.34 6.15 10.71
N GLY A 128 10.33 5.79 9.91
CA GLY A 128 10.18 6.28 8.54
C GLY A 128 11.19 5.68 7.55
N GLU A 129 12.20 4.97 8.05
CA GLU A 129 13.08 4.13 7.26
C GLU A 129 12.50 2.72 7.22
N PHE A 130 12.03 2.32 6.03
CA PHE A 130 11.35 1.05 5.85
C PHE A 130 12.35 -0.08 5.60
N HIS A 131 12.84 -0.69 6.67
CA HIS A 131 13.80 -1.79 6.60
C HIS A 131 13.08 -3.13 6.52
N ASN A 132 13.51 -4.00 5.60
CA ASN A 132 12.99 -5.37 5.58
C ASN A 132 13.44 -6.12 6.85
N LEU A 133 12.48 -6.67 7.58
CA LEU A 133 12.72 -7.50 8.76
C LEU A 133 12.66 -8.99 8.45
N THR A 134 11.68 -9.38 7.63
CA THR A 134 11.51 -10.78 7.22
C THR A 134 10.66 -10.88 5.97
N THR A 135 10.98 -11.88 5.14
CA THR A 135 10.18 -12.29 3.99
C THR A 135 9.85 -13.77 4.13
N VAL A 136 8.57 -14.09 4.04
CA VAL A 136 8.06 -15.46 4.13
C VAL A 136 7.40 -15.82 2.81
N LYS A 137 7.80 -16.96 2.25
CA LYS A 137 7.09 -17.56 1.12
C LYS A 137 5.77 -18.16 1.61
N VAL A 138 4.65 -17.63 1.14
CA VAL A 138 3.31 -18.03 1.58
C VAL A 138 2.59 -18.93 0.58
N HIS A 139 2.98 -18.86 -0.69
CA HIS A 139 2.43 -19.73 -1.74
C HIS A 139 3.53 -20.21 -2.67
N GLN A 140 3.45 -21.48 -3.05
CA GLN A 140 4.24 -22.07 -4.11
C GLN A 140 3.28 -22.32 -5.28
N GLY A 141 3.40 -21.52 -6.33
CA GLY A 141 2.59 -21.70 -7.53
C GLY A 141 2.80 -23.08 -8.14
N LEU A 142 1.83 -23.50 -8.96
CA LEU A 142 1.74 -24.85 -9.49
C LEU A 142 3.10 -25.32 -10.00
N CYS A 143 3.69 -26.28 -9.29
CA CYS A 143 4.70 -27.13 -9.88
C CYS A 143 3.99 -27.86 -11.01
N LYS A 144 4.29 -27.53 -12.28
CA LYS A 144 3.88 -28.38 -13.41
C LYS A 144 4.64 -29.71 -13.29
N GLN A 145 4.22 -30.58 -12.37
CA GLN A 145 4.56 -31.99 -12.34
C GLN A 145 3.58 -32.75 -13.24
N PHE A 146 3.69 -32.49 -14.55
CA PHE A 146 3.19 -33.32 -15.65
C PHE A 146 4.14 -32.95 -16.81
N CYS A 147 5.04 -33.78 -17.32
CA CYS A 147 5.02 -35.23 -17.59
C CYS A 147 6.38 -35.88 -17.32
#